data_AF-A0A7W9U763-F1
#
_entry.id   AF-A0A7W9U763-F1
#
_cell.length_a   1.000
_cell.length_b   1.000
_cell.length_c   1.000
_cell.angle_alpha   90.00
_cell.angle_beta   90.00
_cell.angle_gamma   90.00
#
_symmetry.space_group_name_H-M   'P 1'
#
loop_
_entity.id
_entity.type
_entity.pdbx_description
1 polymer ?
#
loop_
_entity_poly.entity_id
_entity_poly.type
_entity_poly.pdbx_seq_one_letter_code
_entity_poly.pdbx_strand_id
1 'polypeptide(L)'
;MLEDLEWLRSEWWYESPDELSSGDLRRGSVSLHLLLVQGLLGKAWREYGFPKEPKIIAPDMGAIAAEEGVSLDMAAACVAGGGRQRNLLLSFFGVFRVDNPTTGARADAEEGFAVKTTCLAASSPTTNLSELPPIDGLARRELSISQYTSAVGAIRISTRFTRQQVLEYFRNYAGGAHYESSDPSPNRIPSMDYLRLAELDDHIKADVRGGLSFELLSIGQAVATAPDVQRLIDAMKAVQIEA
;
A
#
# COMPACT_ATOMS: atom_id res chain seq x y z
N MET A 1 17.51 -0.66 11.57
CA MET A 1 16.32 0.21 11.78
C MET A 1 16.55 1.63 11.32
N LEU A 2 17.45 2.43 11.93
CA LEU A 2 17.71 3.80 11.44
C LEU A 2 18.11 3.77 9.96
N GLU A 3 19.05 2.90 9.62
CA GLU A 3 19.46 2.64 8.23
C GLU A 3 18.28 2.26 7.31
N ASP A 4 17.33 1.46 7.79
CA ASP A 4 16.14 1.07 7.01
C ASP A 4 15.20 2.26 6.77
N LEU A 5 14.99 3.09 7.79
CA LEU A 5 14.15 4.29 7.70
C LEU A 5 14.80 5.35 6.80
N GLU A 6 16.12 5.52 6.89
CA GLU A 6 16.88 6.41 6.01
C GLU A 6 16.84 5.92 4.57
N TRP A 7 17.03 4.62 4.34
CA TRP A 7 16.94 4.05 3.00
C TRP A 7 15.54 4.17 2.39
N LEU A 8 14.48 3.96 3.18
CA LEU A 8 13.10 4.20 2.72
C LEU A 8 12.89 5.69 2.34
N ARG A 9 13.58 6.61 3.01
CA ARG A 9 13.46 8.03 2.74
C ARG A 9 14.28 8.49 1.53
N SER A 10 15.54 8.07 1.42
CA SER A 10 16.42 8.49 0.33
C SER A 10 16.13 7.70 -0.95
N GLU A 11 16.20 6.38 -0.90
CA GLU A 11 16.17 5.54 -2.10
C GLU A 11 14.74 5.21 -2.54
N TRP A 12 13.88 4.79 -1.60
CA TRP A 12 12.53 4.33 -1.95
C TRP A 12 11.60 5.47 -2.36
N TRP A 13 11.76 6.64 -1.72
CA TRP A 13 10.89 7.78 -1.93
C TRP A 13 11.47 8.85 -2.87
N TYR A 14 12.72 9.26 -2.65
CA TYR A 14 13.26 10.49 -3.23
C TYR A 14 13.91 10.28 -4.59
N GLU A 15 14.82 9.32 -4.75
CA GLU A 15 15.68 9.25 -5.95
C GLU A 15 14.90 8.87 -7.22
N SER A 16 14.20 7.74 -7.25
CA SER A 16 13.42 7.30 -8.42
C SER A 16 12.41 6.21 -8.04
N PRO A 17 11.23 6.52 -7.48
CA PRO A 17 10.22 5.51 -7.15
C PRO A 17 9.73 4.73 -8.39
N ASP A 18 9.87 5.33 -9.57
CA ASP A 18 9.51 4.75 -10.86
C ASP A 18 10.52 3.68 -11.33
N GLU A 19 11.74 3.67 -10.78
CA GLU A 19 12.87 2.84 -11.23
C GLU A 19 13.22 1.73 -10.23
N LEU A 20 12.44 1.55 -9.16
CA LEU A 20 12.71 0.51 -8.16
C LEU A 20 12.83 -0.88 -8.81
N SER A 21 14.01 -1.48 -8.63
CA SER A 21 14.32 -2.82 -9.09
C SER A 21 13.62 -3.88 -8.25
N SER A 22 13.65 -5.13 -8.72
CA SER A 22 13.21 -6.28 -7.92
C SER A 22 14.01 -6.41 -6.62
N GLY A 23 15.29 -6.05 -6.63
CA GLY A 23 16.16 -6.00 -5.46
C GLY A 23 15.67 -4.97 -4.43
N ASP A 24 15.22 -3.80 -4.90
CA ASP A 24 14.67 -2.76 -4.03
C ASP A 24 13.35 -3.23 -3.43
N LEU A 25 12.40 -3.73 -4.24
CA LEU A 25 11.12 -4.26 -3.75
C LEU A 25 11.32 -5.36 -2.68
N ARG A 26 12.33 -6.21 -2.85
CA ARG A 26 12.73 -7.20 -1.85
C ARG A 26 13.22 -6.54 -0.56
N ARG A 27 14.18 -5.61 -0.65
CA ARG A 27 14.71 -4.90 0.54
C ARG A 27 13.58 -4.17 1.27
N GLY A 28 12.79 -3.38 0.55
CA GLY A 28 11.71 -2.61 1.12
C GLY A 28 10.61 -3.46 1.73
N SER A 29 10.19 -4.56 1.10
CA SER A 29 9.19 -5.46 1.70
C SER A 29 9.67 -6.08 3.01
N VAL A 30 10.95 -6.47 3.11
CA VAL A 30 11.55 -6.97 4.35
C VAL A 30 11.59 -5.87 5.41
N SER A 31 12.12 -4.68 5.09
CA SER A 31 12.21 -3.56 6.03
C SER A 31 10.82 -3.12 6.51
N LEU A 32 9.85 -2.98 5.62
CA LEU A 32 8.47 -2.59 5.95
C LEU A 32 7.77 -3.65 6.81
N HIS A 33 7.97 -4.94 6.53
CA HIS A 33 7.44 -6.00 7.38
C HIS A 33 8.03 -5.94 8.80
N LEU A 34 9.34 -5.71 8.93
CA LEU A 34 9.98 -5.57 10.24
C LEU A 34 9.44 -4.35 11.00
N LEU A 35 9.37 -3.19 10.32
CA LEU A 35 8.93 -1.93 10.90
C LEU A 35 7.46 -1.98 11.32
N LEU A 36 6.57 -2.42 10.43
CA LEU A 36 5.11 -2.34 10.61
C LEU A 36 4.52 -3.61 11.24
N VAL A 37 4.85 -4.78 10.71
CA VAL A 37 4.21 -6.05 11.12
C VAL A 37 4.85 -6.64 12.37
N GLN A 38 6.19 -6.61 12.47
CA GLN A 38 6.89 -7.03 13.70
C GLN A 38 6.97 -5.92 14.77
N GLY A 39 6.40 -4.75 14.46
CA GLY A 39 6.25 -3.64 15.38
C GLY A 39 7.57 -2.98 15.80
N LEU A 40 8.65 -3.12 15.02
CA LEU A 40 9.93 -2.47 15.35
C LEU A 40 9.79 -0.94 15.38
N LEU A 41 8.98 -0.36 14.49
CA LEU A 41 8.74 1.08 14.47
C LEU A 41 8.06 1.55 15.76
N GLY A 42 7.02 0.84 16.20
CA GLY A 42 6.33 1.15 17.46
C GLY A 42 7.20 0.92 18.71
N LYS A 43 8.12 -0.04 18.67
CA LYS A 43 9.10 -0.27 19.75
C LYS A 43 10.08 0.89 19.87
N ALA A 44 10.73 1.28 18.76
CA ALA A 44 11.64 2.43 18.78
C ALA A 44 10.93 3.72 19.15
N TRP A 45 9.71 3.96 18.65
CA TRP A 45 8.91 5.13 19.04
C TRP A 45 8.80 5.28 20.57
N ARG A 46 8.50 4.19 21.29
CA ARG A 46 8.42 4.20 22.75
C ARG A 46 9.78 4.30 23.43
N GLU A 47 10.81 3.66 22.86
CA GLU A 47 12.20 3.71 23.37
C GLU A 47 12.74 5.14 23.41
N TYR A 48 12.40 5.96 22.41
CA TYR A 48 12.75 7.38 22.34
C TYR A 48 11.75 8.28 23.10
N GLY A 49 10.92 7.72 23.97
CA GLY A 49 10.05 8.46 24.89
C GLY A 49 8.81 9.10 24.26
N PHE A 50 8.50 8.78 23.00
CA PHE A 50 7.30 9.33 22.37
C PHE A 50 6.02 8.62 22.86
N PRO A 51 4.91 9.36 23.07
CA PRO A 51 3.66 8.77 23.54
C PRO A 51 2.89 8.06 22.40
N LYS A 52 2.02 7.10 22.77
CA LYS A 52 1.09 6.40 21.86
C LYS A 52 1.81 5.69 20.70
N GLU A 53 1.09 5.37 19.62
CA GLU A 53 1.66 4.85 18.37
C GLU A 53 1.91 6.01 17.39
N PRO A 54 2.98 5.96 16.58
CA PRO A 54 3.20 6.94 15.52
C PRO A 54 2.09 6.84 14.48
N LYS A 55 1.82 7.96 13.81
CA LYS A 55 0.78 8.08 12.80
C LYS A 55 1.32 7.99 11.37
N ILE A 56 0.56 7.34 10.50
CA ILE A 56 0.80 7.22 9.06
C ILE A 56 -0.41 7.77 8.32
N ILE A 57 -0.18 8.62 7.32
CA ILE A 57 -1.24 9.17 6.47
C ILE A 57 -1.48 8.21 5.30
N ALA A 58 -2.73 7.84 5.05
CA ALA A 58 -3.07 6.89 3.99
C ALA A 58 -4.47 7.13 3.41
N PRO A 59 -4.75 6.70 2.17
CA PRO A 59 -6.11 6.67 1.64
C PRO A 59 -7.04 5.79 2.49
N ASP A 60 -8.27 6.27 2.71
CA ASP A 60 -9.36 5.47 3.24
C ASP A 60 -10.21 4.91 2.08
N MET A 61 -9.90 3.67 1.67
CA MET A 61 -10.59 2.98 0.58
C MET A 61 -12.11 2.94 0.77
N GLY A 62 -12.61 2.83 2.01
CA GLY A 62 -14.04 2.79 2.27
C GLY A 62 -14.71 4.15 2.07
N ALA A 63 -14.06 5.22 2.51
CA ALA A 63 -14.54 6.58 2.29
C ALA A 63 -14.55 6.94 0.80
N ILE A 64 -13.47 6.60 0.07
CA ILE A 64 -13.39 6.84 -1.37
C ILE A 64 -14.47 6.05 -2.13
N ALA A 65 -14.64 4.76 -1.81
CA ALA A 65 -15.65 3.94 -2.45
C ALA A 65 -17.07 4.51 -2.28
N ALA A 66 -17.37 5.02 -1.08
CA ALA A 66 -18.65 5.67 -0.79
C ALA A 66 -18.83 6.97 -1.61
N GLU A 67 -17.80 7.80 -1.71
CA GLU A 67 -17.82 9.02 -2.53
C GLU A 67 -17.99 8.70 -4.02
N GLU A 68 -17.33 7.65 -4.50
CA GLU A 68 -17.43 7.16 -5.87
C GLU A 68 -18.72 6.37 -6.17
N GLY A 69 -19.58 6.15 -5.18
CA GLY A 69 -20.81 5.38 -5.33
C GLY A 69 -20.57 3.93 -5.77
N VAL A 70 -19.45 3.33 -5.37
CA VAL A 70 -19.12 1.92 -5.65
C VAL A 70 -19.10 1.09 -4.38
N SER A 71 -19.44 -0.20 -4.49
CA SER A 71 -19.32 -1.15 -3.37
C SER A 71 -18.02 -1.92 -3.47
N LEU A 72 -17.25 -1.96 -2.37
CA LEU A 72 -16.05 -2.79 -2.27
C LEU A 72 -16.35 -4.29 -2.42
N ASP A 73 -17.57 -4.73 -2.10
CA ASP A 73 -18.00 -6.12 -2.30
C ASP A 73 -18.23 -6.46 -3.77
N MET A 74 -18.36 -5.44 -4.63
CA MET A 74 -18.48 -5.59 -6.08
C MET A 74 -17.16 -5.36 -6.81
N ALA A 75 -16.06 -5.18 -6.07
CA ALA A 75 -14.73 -5.04 -6.68
C ALA A 75 -14.26 -6.37 -7.27
N ALA A 76 -14.06 -6.38 -8.59
CA ALA A 76 -13.38 -7.48 -9.28
C ALA A 76 -11.89 -7.45 -8.97
N ALA A 77 -11.30 -6.26 -8.94
CA ALA A 77 -9.94 -6.00 -8.51
C ALA A 77 -9.85 -4.55 -7.99
N CYS A 78 -9.09 -4.28 -6.93
CA CYS A 78 -8.82 -2.93 -6.45
C CYS A 78 -7.56 -2.87 -5.58
N VAL A 79 -6.82 -1.77 -5.61
CA VAL A 79 -5.74 -1.46 -4.66
C VAL A 79 -5.90 -0.06 -4.08
N ALA A 80 -5.51 0.11 -2.82
CA ALA A 80 -5.66 1.38 -2.11
C ALA A 80 -4.77 2.48 -2.72
N GLY A 81 -3.52 2.16 -2.99
CA GLY A 81 -2.53 3.11 -3.47
C GLY A 81 -2.19 4.17 -2.42
N GLY A 82 -2.06 5.41 -2.86
CA GLY A 82 -1.60 6.55 -2.07
C GLY A 82 -0.11 6.85 -2.27
N GLY A 83 0.53 6.22 -3.25
CA GLY A 83 1.91 6.47 -3.64
C GLY A 83 2.03 7.43 -4.83
N ARG A 84 3.21 8.05 -4.96
CA ARG A 84 3.63 8.84 -6.10
C ARG A 84 4.31 7.97 -7.14
N GLN A 85 3.92 8.17 -8.40
CA GLN A 85 4.61 7.64 -9.58
C GLN A 85 4.60 8.73 -10.67
N ARG A 86 5.76 9.05 -11.26
CA ARG A 86 5.90 10.09 -12.31
C ARG A 86 5.23 11.44 -11.97
N ASN A 87 5.40 11.93 -10.74
CA ASN A 87 4.77 13.15 -10.21
C ASN A 87 3.24 13.11 -10.09
N LEU A 88 2.63 11.94 -10.24
CA LEU A 88 1.21 11.72 -9.97
C LEU A 88 1.08 10.99 -8.63
N LEU A 89 0.32 11.58 -7.72
CA LEU A 89 -0.19 10.85 -6.57
C LEU A 89 -1.40 10.05 -7.03
N LEU A 90 -1.32 8.75 -6.82
CA LEU A 90 -2.18 7.77 -7.43
C LEU A 90 -2.88 6.99 -6.29
N SER A 91 -4.22 6.98 -6.27
CA SER A 91 -5.04 6.28 -5.26
C SER A 91 -6.26 5.58 -5.86
N PHE A 92 -6.77 4.57 -5.16
CA PHE A 92 -8.05 3.90 -5.41
C PHE A 92 -8.23 3.41 -6.85
N PHE A 93 -7.31 2.56 -7.31
CA PHE A 93 -7.35 1.92 -8.62
C PHE A 93 -8.22 0.70 -8.54
N GLY A 94 -9.29 0.62 -9.34
CA GLY A 94 -10.16 -0.53 -9.26
C GLY A 94 -11.08 -0.72 -10.44
N VAL A 95 -11.63 -1.93 -10.49
CA VAL A 95 -12.62 -2.39 -11.45
C VAL A 95 -13.78 -2.96 -10.64
N PHE A 96 -14.95 -2.34 -10.79
CA PHE A 96 -16.14 -2.63 -10.00
C PHE A 96 -17.28 -3.05 -10.89
N ARG A 97 -18.02 -4.07 -10.47
CA ARG A 97 -19.32 -4.39 -11.05
C ARG A 97 -20.32 -3.33 -10.55
N VAL A 98 -21.13 -2.81 -11.45
CA VAL A 98 -22.19 -1.83 -11.15
C VAL A 98 -23.46 -2.21 -11.90
N ASP A 99 -24.60 -1.71 -11.43
CA ASP A 99 -25.87 -1.90 -12.12
C ASP A 99 -25.77 -1.36 -13.56
N ASN A 100 -26.28 -2.13 -14.52
CA ASN A 100 -26.26 -1.74 -15.92
C ASN A 100 -27.44 -0.79 -16.19
N PRO A 101 -27.18 0.50 -16.49
CA PRO A 101 -28.25 1.48 -16.68
C PRO A 101 -29.06 1.22 -17.97
N THR A 102 -28.51 0.46 -18.91
CA THR A 102 -29.16 0.18 -20.21
C THR A 102 -30.06 -1.05 -20.13
N THR A 103 -29.63 -2.11 -19.46
CA THR A 103 -30.37 -3.39 -19.40
C THR A 103 -31.14 -3.58 -18.09
N GLY A 104 -30.83 -2.80 -17.05
CA GLY A 104 -31.34 -3.00 -15.70
C GLY A 104 -30.73 -4.20 -14.96
N ALA A 105 -29.75 -4.89 -15.56
CA ALA A 105 -29.05 -5.97 -14.90
C ALA A 105 -28.29 -5.46 -13.66
N ARG A 106 -28.40 -6.17 -12.54
CA ARG A 106 -27.78 -5.78 -11.28
C ARG A 106 -26.27 -6.06 -11.27
N ALA A 107 -25.52 -5.35 -10.43
CA ALA A 107 -24.08 -5.55 -10.23
C ALA A 107 -23.70 -6.99 -9.81
N ASP A 108 -24.61 -7.69 -9.13
CA ASP A 108 -24.43 -9.06 -8.67
C ASP A 108 -24.91 -10.13 -9.66
N ALA A 109 -25.50 -9.75 -10.81
CA ALA A 109 -25.93 -10.69 -11.85
C ALA A 109 -24.73 -11.48 -12.44
N GLU A 110 -24.92 -12.72 -12.87
CA GLU A 110 -23.85 -13.52 -13.48
C GLU A 110 -23.29 -12.88 -14.76
N GLU A 111 -24.19 -12.30 -15.57
CA GLU A 111 -23.86 -11.61 -16.81
C GLU A 111 -24.69 -10.32 -16.99
N GLY A 112 -24.29 -9.48 -17.93
CA GLY A 112 -25.04 -8.27 -18.30
C GLY A 112 -24.88 -7.08 -17.35
N PHE A 113 -24.19 -7.22 -16.21
CA PHE A 113 -23.79 -6.10 -15.35
C PHE A 113 -22.85 -5.12 -16.11
N ALA A 114 -22.82 -3.86 -15.67
CA ALA A 114 -21.87 -2.88 -16.18
C ALA A 114 -20.59 -2.87 -15.33
N VAL A 115 -19.51 -2.30 -15.88
CA VAL A 115 -18.23 -2.17 -15.19
C VAL A 115 -17.87 -0.70 -15.04
N LYS A 116 -17.54 -0.28 -13.82
CA LYS A 116 -16.96 1.03 -13.52
C LYS A 116 -15.49 0.84 -13.16
N THR A 117 -14.61 1.61 -13.79
CA THR A 117 -13.19 1.70 -13.41
C THR A 117 -12.96 2.98 -12.60
N THR A 118 -12.08 2.91 -11.61
CA THR A 118 -11.70 4.06 -10.78
C THR A 118 -10.19 4.24 -10.82
N CYS A 119 -9.78 5.49 -10.78
CA CYS A 119 -8.39 5.92 -10.67
C CYS A 119 -8.44 7.37 -10.18
N LEU A 120 -8.03 7.61 -8.94
CA LEU A 120 -7.87 8.96 -8.44
C LEU A 120 -6.42 9.39 -8.63
N ALA A 121 -6.24 10.51 -9.31
CA ALA A 121 -4.95 11.07 -9.60
C ALA A 121 -4.91 12.54 -9.20
N ALA A 122 -3.88 12.93 -8.48
CA ALA A 122 -3.56 14.31 -8.18
C ALA A 122 -2.15 14.62 -8.67
N SER A 123 -1.95 15.85 -9.18
CA SER A 123 -0.59 16.33 -9.42
C SER A 123 0.12 16.48 -8.08
N SER A 124 1.27 15.83 -7.93
CA SER A 124 2.14 15.95 -6.76
C SER A 124 3.46 16.58 -7.19
N PRO A 125 3.52 17.92 -7.32
CA PRO A 125 4.75 18.61 -7.69
C PRO A 125 5.80 18.52 -6.59
N THR A 126 5.38 18.26 -5.35
CA THR A 126 6.25 18.08 -4.20
C THR A 126 6.50 16.60 -3.91
N THR A 127 7.71 16.32 -3.44
CA THR A 127 8.09 15.05 -2.80
C THR A 127 7.74 15.06 -1.31
N ASN A 128 6.82 15.90 -0.85
CA ASN A 128 6.33 15.85 0.51
C ASN A 128 4.82 15.65 0.53
N LEU A 129 4.38 14.40 0.74
CA LEU A 129 2.95 14.06 0.77
C LEU A 129 2.19 14.79 1.90
N SER A 130 2.89 15.22 2.95
CA SER A 130 2.31 15.99 4.06
C SER A 130 2.03 17.46 3.69
N GLU A 131 2.66 17.99 2.63
CA GLU A 131 2.39 19.33 2.10
C GLU A 131 1.17 19.35 1.17
N LEU A 132 0.70 18.20 0.70
CA LEU A 132 -0.50 18.11 -0.11
C LEU A 132 -1.72 18.41 0.76
N PRO A 133 -2.63 19.30 0.32
CA PRO A 133 -3.79 19.71 1.12
C PRO A 133 -4.62 18.49 1.58
N PRO A 134 -5.16 18.49 2.81
CA PRO A 134 -5.96 17.37 3.34
C PRO A 134 -7.19 17.00 2.49
N ILE A 135 -7.65 17.92 1.64
CA ILE A 135 -8.81 17.78 0.75
C ILE A 135 -8.27 17.73 -0.70
N ASP A 136 -7.49 16.71 -1.03
CA ASP A 136 -7.08 16.43 -2.40
C ASP A 136 -8.04 15.49 -3.14
N GLY A 137 -9.21 15.22 -2.55
CA GLY A 137 -10.17 14.26 -3.09
C GLY A 137 -9.71 12.80 -2.94
N LEU A 138 -8.60 12.53 -2.25
CA LEU A 138 -8.07 11.17 -2.06
C LEU A 138 -8.50 10.54 -0.72
N ALA A 139 -9.43 11.17 0.00
CA ALA A 139 -9.94 10.79 1.33
C ALA A 139 -8.85 10.25 2.28
N ARG A 140 -7.73 10.97 2.37
CA ARG A 140 -6.59 10.59 3.22
C ARG A 140 -6.93 10.82 4.69
N ARG A 141 -6.45 9.93 5.56
CA ARG A 141 -6.61 10.05 7.01
C ARG A 141 -5.35 9.62 7.76
N GLU A 142 -5.18 10.15 8.96
CA GLU A 142 -4.16 9.70 9.90
C GLU A 142 -4.57 8.38 10.56
N LEU A 143 -3.69 7.39 10.49
CA LEU A 143 -3.88 6.06 11.06
C LEU A 143 -2.75 5.78 12.06
N SER A 144 -3.08 5.19 13.21
CA SER A 144 -2.05 4.50 14.00
C SER A 144 -1.44 3.34 13.21
N ILE A 145 -0.26 2.84 13.59
CA ILE A 145 0.36 1.68 12.92
C ILE A 145 -0.63 0.50 12.84
N SER A 146 -1.29 0.19 13.94
CA SER A 146 -2.26 -0.92 14.01
C SER A 146 -3.46 -0.72 13.07
N GLN A 147 -4.01 0.49 13.00
CA GLN A 147 -5.07 0.84 12.05
C GLN A 147 -4.56 0.82 10.60
N TYR A 148 -3.31 1.22 10.36
CA TYR A 148 -2.72 1.28 9.04
C TYR A 148 -2.48 -0.12 8.47
N THR A 149 -1.91 -1.04 9.26
CA THR A 149 -1.63 -2.42 8.82
C THR A 149 -2.89 -3.26 8.65
N SER A 150 -3.92 -3.01 9.48
CA SER A 150 -5.22 -3.68 9.40
C SER A 150 -6.16 -3.10 8.33
N ALA A 151 -5.88 -1.90 7.81
CA ALA A 151 -6.65 -1.33 6.72
C ALA A 151 -6.55 -2.19 5.45
N VAL A 152 -7.62 -2.23 4.66
CA VAL A 152 -7.65 -2.89 3.36
C VAL A 152 -6.62 -2.20 2.44
N GLY A 153 -5.70 -2.98 1.88
CA GLY A 153 -4.73 -2.54 0.88
C GLY A 153 -5.08 -3.03 -0.53
N ALA A 154 -5.79 -4.15 -0.63
CA ALA A 154 -6.12 -4.77 -1.91
C ALA A 154 -7.44 -5.57 -1.83
N ILE A 155 -8.12 -5.69 -2.97
CA ILE A 155 -9.32 -6.52 -3.13
C ILE A 155 -9.23 -7.29 -4.45
N ARG A 156 -9.55 -8.58 -4.43
CA ARG A 156 -9.70 -9.43 -5.62
C ARG A 156 -10.94 -10.30 -5.50
N ILE A 157 -11.87 -10.20 -6.46
CA ILE A 157 -13.14 -10.95 -6.48
C ILE A 157 -13.81 -10.91 -5.09
N SER A 158 -14.09 -9.69 -4.61
CA SER A 158 -14.70 -9.43 -3.30
C SER A 158 -13.89 -9.88 -2.07
N THR A 159 -12.74 -10.54 -2.25
CA THR A 159 -11.84 -10.94 -1.16
C THR A 159 -10.96 -9.76 -0.78
N ARG A 160 -11.05 -9.32 0.47
CA ARG A 160 -10.30 -8.16 0.99
C ARG A 160 -8.99 -8.62 1.63
N PHE A 161 -7.91 -7.93 1.30
CA PHE A 161 -6.59 -8.15 1.86
C PHE A 161 -6.12 -6.88 2.57
N THR A 162 -5.68 -7.05 3.81
CA THR A 162 -5.08 -5.97 4.61
C THR A 162 -3.67 -5.64 4.13
N ARG A 163 -3.17 -4.45 4.45
CA ARG A 163 -1.77 -4.08 4.16
C ARG A 163 -0.76 -5.02 4.82
N GLN A 164 -1.08 -5.56 6.00
CA GLN A 164 -0.28 -6.62 6.61
C GLN A 164 -0.16 -7.85 5.70
N GLN A 165 -1.27 -8.31 5.12
CA GLN A 165 -1.27 -9.48 4.24
C GLN A 165 -0.51 -9.20 2.93
N VAL A 166 -0.58 -7.98 2.41
CA VAL A 166 0.25 -7.53 1.27
C VAL A 166 1.74 -7.59 1.62
N LEU A 167 2.14 -7.09 2.80
CA LEU A 167 3.54 -7.13 3.24
C LEU A 167 4.04 -8.57 3.46
N GLU A 168 3.20 -9.42 4.07
CA GLU A 168 3.50 -10.84 4.27
C GLU A 168 3.62 -11.59 2.94
N TYR A 169 2.81 -11.24 1.94
CA TYR A 169 2.90 -11.78 0.59
C TYR A 169 4.25 -11.47 -0.04
N PHE A 170 4.68 -10.20 -0.07
CA PHE A 170 5.98 -9.84 -0.63
C PHE A 170 7.13 -10.46 0.14
N ARG A 171 7.07 -10.48 1.47
CA ARG A 171 8.12 -11.11 2.27
C ARG A 171 8.29 -12.60 1.96
N ASN A 172 7.19 -13.33 1.80
CA ASN A 172 7.23 -14.79 1.70
C ASN A 172 7.31 -15.33 0.26
N TYR A 173 6.77 -14.59 -0.71
CA TYR A 173 6.60 -15.06 -2.09
C TYR A 173 7.28 -14.13 -3.09
N ALA A 174 6.88 -12.85 -3.16
CA ALA A 174 7.33 -11.94 -4.23
C ALA A 174 8.73 -11.32 -4.04
N GLY A 175 9.30 -11.38 -2.84
CA GLY A 175 10.65 -10.90 -2.52
C GLY A 175 11.73 -11.96 -2.65
N GLY A 176 11.42 -13.18 -3.13
CA GLY A 176 12.39 -14.26 -3.29
C GLY A 176 12.78 -14.52 -4.74
N ALA A 177 13.97 -15.06 -4.98
CA ALA A 177 14.45 -15.55 -6.30
C ALA A 177 13.63 -16.72 -6.89
N HIS A 178 12.45 -17.00 -6.33
CA HIS A 178 11.58 -18.11 -6.68
C HIS A 178 10.32 -17.68 -7.43
N TYR A 179 10.14 -16.39 -7.75
CA TYR A 179 8.99 -15.96 -8.54
C TYR A 179 9.01 -16.54 -9.97
N GLU A 180 10.18 -16.89 -10.49
CA GLU A 180 10.31 -17.59 -11.78
C GLU A 180 10.40 -19.12 -11.64
N SER A 181 10.40 -19.71 -10.44
CA SER A 181 10.67 -21.15 -10.26
C SER A 181 9.86 -21.90 -9.21
N SER A 182 8.88 -21.29 -8.54
CA SER A 182 8.13 -21.98 -7.48
C SER A 182 6.95 -22.79 -8.01
N ASP A 183 7.27 -24.02 -8.44
CA ASP A 183 6.39 -25.15 -8.20
C ASP A 183 6.08 -25.15 -6.69
N PRO A 184 4.83 -24.91 -6.25
CA PRO A 184 4.52 -24.78 -4.84
C PRO A 184 4.85 -26.10 -4.15
N SER A 185 5.77 -26.08 -3.19
CA SER A 185 6.00 -27.23 -2.32
C SER A 185 4.63 -27.74 -1.81
N PRO A 186 4.24 -29.00 -2.12
CA PRO A 186 2.87 -29.48 -1.87
C PRO A 186 2.50 -29.53 -0.38
N ASN A 187 3.48 -29.34 0.51
CA ASN A 187 3.30 -29.36 1.96
C ASN A 187 3.16 -27.98 2.60
N ARG A 188 3.36 -26.89 1.85
CA ARG A 188 3.14 -25.53 2.38
C ARG A 188 1.75 -25.08 1.97
N ILE A 189 0.72 -25.60 2.64
CA ILE A 189 -0.65 -25.09 2.49
C ILE A 189 -0.60 -23.61 2.89
N PRO A 190 -0.80 -22.67 1.95
CA PRO A 190 -0.82 -21.27 2.31
C PRO A 190 -2.06 -21.07 3.18
N SER A 191 -1.87 -20.63 4.43
CA SER A 191 -3.01 -20.31 5.32
C SER A 191 -3.82 -19.09 4.85
N MET A 192 -3.39 -18.47 3.75
CA MET A 192 -4.01 -17.34 3.08
C MET A 192 -4.13 -17.62 1.59
N ASP A 193 -5.19 -17.09 0.98
CA ASP A 193 -5.44 -17.11 -0.46
C ASP A 193 -4.49 -16.14 -1.21
N TYR A 194 -3.19 -16.39 -1.11
CA TYR A 194 -2.16 -15.60 -1.76
C TYR A 194 -2.19 -15.74 -3.28
N LEU A 195 -2.80 -16.80 -3.81
CA LEU A 195 -3.03 -16.96 -5.24
C LEU A 195 -3.94 -15.84 -5.76
N ARG A 196 -5.07 -15.57 -5.09
CA ARG A 196 -5.92 -14.43 -5.45
C ARG A 196 -5.22 -13.09 -5.30
N LEU A 197 -4.36 -12.94 -4.30
CA LEU A 197 -3.61 -11.70 -4.14
C LEU A 197 -2.60 -11.50 -5.30
N ALA A 198 -1.90 -12.57 -5.70
CA ALA A 198 -0.95 -12.56 -6.80
C ALA A 198 -1.57 -12.15 -8.14
N GLU A 199 -2.82 -12.56 -8.41
CA GLU A 199 -3.56 -12.20 -9.63
C GLU A 199 -3.68 -10.67 -9.84
N LEU A 200 -3.57 -9.86 -8.79
CA LEU A 200 -3.69 -8.41 -8.92
C LEU A 200 -2.55 -7.75 -9.70
N ASP A 201 -1.36 -8.36 -9.74
CA ASP A 201 -0.20 -7.79 -10.43
C ASP A 201 -0.42 -7.80 -11.96
N ASP A 202 -1.18 -8.77 -12.47
CA ASP A 202 -1.52 -8.90 -13.89
C ASP A 202 -2.85 -8.25 -14.28
N HIS A 203 -3.71 -7.92 -13.30
CA HIS A 203 -5.07 -7.44 -13.56
C HIS A 203 -5.29 -5.94 -13.36
N ILE A 204 -4.46 -5.29 -12.55
CA ILE A 204 -4.48 -3.83 -12.39
C ILE A 204 -3.07 -3.31 -12.60
N LYS A 205 -2.95 -2.17 -13.28
CA LYS A 205 -1.68 -1.46 -13.43
C LYS A 205 -1.85 -0.01 -13.02
N ALA A 206 -0.93 0.47 -12.20
CA ALA A 206 -0.72 1.88 -11.94
C ALA A 206 0.40 2.36 -12.86
N ASP A 207 0.02 2.87 -14.02
CA ASP A 207 0.95 3.26 -15.09
C ASP A 207 1.87 2.08 -15.50
N VAL A 208 3.16 2.07 -15.17
CA VAL A 208 4.08 0.98 -15.55
C VAL A 208 4.15 -0.17 -14.53
N ARG A 209 3.54 -0.02 -13.34
CA ARG A 209 3.70 -0.96 -12.24
C ARG A 209 2.42 -1.78 -12.05
N GLY A 210 2.58 -3.08 -11.77
CA GLY A 210 1.46 -3.95 -11.37
C GLY A 210 0.82 -3.43 -10.08
N GLY A 211 -0.49 -3.64 -9.93
CA GLY A 211 -1.29 -3.01 -8.88
C GLY A 211 -0.78 -3.36 -7.48
N LEU A 212 -0.36 -4.62 -7.28
CA LEU A 212 0.15 -5.07 -5.99
C LEU A 212 1.55 -4.52 -5.69
N SER A 213 2.42 -4.50 -6.70
CA SER A 213 3.73 -3.83 -6.62
C SER A 213 3.60 -2.33 -6.33
N PHE A 214 2.56 -1.70 -6.88
CA PHE A 214 2.24 -0.30 -6.60
C PHE A 214 1.69 -0.07 -5.19
N GLU A 215 0.89 -0.99 -4.65
CA GLU A 215 0.48 -0.92 -3.23
C GLU A 215 1.70 -1.02 -2.30
N LEU A 216 2.65 -1.93 -2.57
CA LEU A 216 3.89 -2.00 -1.78
C LEU A 216 4.69 -0.70 -1.84
N LEU A 217 4.85 -0.13 -3.04
CA LEU A 217 5.47 1.18 -3.23
C LEU A 217 4.79 2.23 -2.36
N SER A 218 3.46 2.32 -2.45
CA SER A 218 2.63 3.25 -1.69
C SER A 218 2.82 3.08 -0.19
N ILE A 219 2.93 1.84 0.30
CA ILE A 219 3.19 1.57 1.72
C ILE A 219 4.54 2.13 2.16
N GLY A 220 5.60 1.87 1.40
CA GLY A 220 6.92 2.37 1.74
C GLY A 220 7.00 3.89 1.74
N GLN A 221 6.35 4.55 0.77
CA GLN A 221 6.31 6.01 0.70
C GLN A 221 5.50 6.62 1.84
N ALA A 222 4.37 6.02 2.22
CA ALA A 222 3.58 6.47 3.36
C ALA A 222 4.37 6.42 4.67
N VAL A 223 5.19 5.37 4.87
CA VAL A 223 6.09 5.27 6.04
C VAL A 223 7.22 6.30 5.95
N ALA A 224 7.90 6.38 4.81
CA ALA A 224 9.06 7.25 4.60
C ALA A 224 8.74 8.74 4.78
N THR A 225 7.50 9.14 4.50
CA THR A 225 7.04 10.53 4.54
C THR A 225 6.21 10.88 5.78
N ALA A 226 5.92 9.91 6.66
CA ALA A 226 5.12 10.15 7.85
C ALA A 226 5.85 11.13 8.81
N PRO A 227 5.19 12.23 9.26
CA PRO A 227 5.82 13.20 10.15
C PRO A 227 6.36 12.61 11.45
N ASP A 228 5.65 11.64 12.03
CA ASP A 228 6.13 10.94 13.23
C ASP A 228 7.36 10.07 12.95
N VAL A 229 7.46 9.43 11.78
CA VAL A 229 8.66 8.69 11.40
C VAL A 229 9.85 9.64 11.25
N GLN A 230 9.64 10.83 10.69
CA GLN A 230 10.68 11.84 10.60
C GLN A 230 11.20 12.27 11.97
N ARG A 231 10.29 12.55 12.91
CA ARG A 231 10.65 12.90 14.30
C ARG A 231 11.46 11.80 14.98
N LEU A 232 11.13 10.54 14.71
CA LEU A 232 11.89 9.40 15.23
C LEU A 232 13.30 9.35 14.66
N ILE A 233 13.45 9.48 13.33
CA ILE A 233 14.78 9.52 12.67
C ILE A 233 15.64 10.61 13.29
N ASP A 234 15.10 11.82 13.49
CA ASP A 234 15.83 12.95 14.05
C ASP A 234 16.29 12.68 15.49
N ALA A 235 15.43 12.05 16.31
CA ALA A 235 15.78 11.65 17.68
C ALA A 235 16.88 10.57 17.72
N MET A 236 16.82 9.58 16.81
CA MET A 236 17.84 8.52 16.70
C MET A 236 19.21 9.11 16.32
N LYS A 237 19.23 10.10 15.41
CA LYS A 237 20.46 10.78 15.00
C LYS A 237 21.08 11.61 16.12
N ALA A 238 20.26 12.32 16.90
CA ALA A 238 20.75 13.12 18.02
C ALA A 238 21.53 12.25 19.03
N VAL A 239 21.00 11.06 19.37
CA VAL A 239 21.67 10.12 20.28
C VAL A 239 22.97 9.55 19.69
N GLN A 240 23.03 9.28 18.39
CA GLN A 240 24.25 8.80 17.74
C GLN A 240 25.40 9.82 17.70
N ILE A 241 25.09 11.12 17.72
CA ILE A 241 26.11 12.19 17.76
C ILE A 241 26.70 12.33 19.17
N GLU A 242 25.94 11.98 20.20
CA GLU A 242 26.35 12.09 21.61
C GLU A 242 27.14 10.86 22.13
N ALA A 243 27.12 9.74 21.40
CA ALA A 243 27.77 8.48 21.75
C ALA A 243 29.19 8.35 21.17
#